data_AF-A0A4Y7PFK7-F1
#
_entry.id   AF-A0A4Y7PFK7-F1
#
_cell.length_a   1.000
_cell.length_b   1.000
_cell.length_c   1.000
_cell.angle_alpha   90.00
_cell.angle_beta   90.00
_cell.angle_gamma   90.00
#
_symmetry.space_group_name_H-M   'P 1'
#
loop_
_entity.id
_entity.type
_entity.pdbx_description
1 polymer ?
#
loop_
_entity_poly.entity_id
_entity_poly.type
_entity_poly.pdbx_seq_one_letter_code
_entity_poly.pdbx_strand_id
1 'polypeptide(L)'
;MKFSASFVSVVIVALFSITVEATPANTLARRGNQFVTGPCTQDSDCQQGCCAFNTGKCAGPAIAQTRDGIAQTRDGGCGFGNAQPNCNVAAALKLNTCAPGASSSDTSSPQVQAAAKFVSNLDGIPFTPA
;
A
#
# COMPACT_ATOMS: atom_id res chain seq x y z
N MET A 1 -19.68 -61.57 40.50
CA MET A 1 -18.42 -61.20 41.20
C MET A 1 -17.29 -61.55 40.22
N LYS A 2 -16.38 -60.70 39.75
CA LYS A 2 -16.07 -59.27 39.91
C LYS A 2 -15.12 -58.98 38.73
N PHE A 3 -15.53 -58.17 37.74
CA PHE A 3 -14.66 -57.78 36.62
C PHE A 3 -13.65 -56.76 37.12
N SER A 4 -12.36 -57.05 36.98
CA SER A 4 -11.27 -56.12 37.32
C SER A 4 -10.68 -55.60 36.01
N ALA A 5 -11.20 -54.48 35.52
CA ALA A 5 -10.59 -53.71 34.45
C ALA A 5 -10.00 -52.43 35.06
N SER A 6 -8.67 -52.33 35.03
CA SER A 6 -7.94 -51.11 35.37
C SER A 6 -8.38 -49.98 34.45
N PHE A 7 -8.99 -48.95 34.99
CA PHE A 7 -9.25 -47.70 34.30
C PHE A 7 -7.94 -46.91 34.21
N VAL A 8 -7.17 -47.12 33.14
CA VAL A 8 -6.10 -46.20 32.76
C VAL A 8 -6.77 -44.94 32.24
N SER A 9 -6.80 -43.90 33.08
CA SER A 9 -7.30 -42.58 32.71
C SER A 9 -6.31 -41.95 31.72
N VAL A 10 -6.54 -42.17 30.42
CA VAL A 10 -5.85 -41.45 29.35
C VAL A 10 -6.51 -40.08 29.25
N VAL A 11 -5.93 -39.10 29.94
CA VAL A 11 -6.23 -37.69 29.69
C VAL A 11 -5.66 -37.34 28.33
N ILE A 12 -6.46 -37.53 27.28
CA ILE A 12 -6.18 -36.99 25.95
C ILE A 12 -6.36 -35.48 26.05
N VAL A 13 -5.28 -34.76 26.31
CA VAL A 13 -5.19 -33.34 25.99
C VAL A 13 -5.25 -33.26 24.48
N ALA A 14 -6.45 -33.06 23.93
CA ALA A 14 -6.62 -32.70 22.53
C ALA A 14 -5.99 -31.31 22.35
N LEU A 15 -4.70 -31.31 22.01
CA LEU A 15 -4.04 -30.19 21.37
C LEU A 15 -4.77 -29.98 20.05
N PHE A 16 -5.79 -29.11 20.08
CA PHE A 16 -6.31 -28.45 18.90
C PHE A 16 -5.12 -27.70 18.27
N SER A 17 -4.40 -28.38 17.40
CA SER A 17 -3.50 -27.74 16.47
C SER A 17 -4.39 -26.95 15.54
N ILE A 18 -4.52 -25.66 15.82
CA ILE A 18 -5.12 -24.70 14.91
C ILE A 18 -4.20 -24.68 13.69
N THR A 19 -4.46 -25.53 12.71
CA THR A 19 -3.91 -25.32 11.37
C THR A 19 -4.60 -24.07 10.86
N VAL A 20 -3.96 -22.92 11.10
CA VAL A 20 -4.21 -21.71 10.33
C VAL A 20 -3.85 -22.09 8.90
N GLU A 21 -4.84 -22.50 8.13
CA GLU A 21 -4.77 -22.41 6.69
C GLU A 21 -4.63 -20.92 6.40
N ALA A 22 -3.39 -20.49 6.22
CA ALA A 22 -3.11 -19.27 5.50
C ALA A 22 -3.73 -19.49 4.12
N THR A 23 -4.99 -19.06 3.99
CA THR A 23 -5.59 -18.77 2.70
C THR A 23 -4.51 -18.03 1.91
N PRO A 24 -4.18 -18.45 0.68
CA PRO A 24 -3.22 -17.72 -0.11
C PRO A 24 -3.79 -16.32 -0.25
N ALA A 25 -3.18 -15.37 0.46
CA ALA A 25 -3.49 -13.97 0.37
C ALA A 25 -3.28 -13.61 -1.09
N ASN A 26 -4.42 -13.54 -1.76
CA ASN A 26 -4.58 -13.42 -3.18
C ASN A 26 -3.72 -12.23 -3.67
N THR A 27 -2.65 -12.53 -4.42
CA THR A 27 -2.03 -11.61 -5.39
C THR A 27 -1.59 -10.21 -4.90
N LEU A 28 -1.14 -10.02 -3.65
CA LEU A 28 -0.41 -8.81 -3.25
C LEU A 28 1.12 -8.91 -3.39
N ALA A 29 1.64 -9.99 -4.00
CA ALA A 29 3.06 -10.31 -4.03
C ALA A 29 3.97 -9.39 -4.88
N ARG A 30 3.54 -8.17 -5.28
CA ARG A 30 4.47 -7.19 -5.89
C ARG A 30 4.02 -5.72 -5.85
N ARG A 31 3.37 -5.27 -4.78
CA ARG A 31 3.07 -3.84 -4.54
C ARG A 31 3.25 -3.57 -3.05
N GLY A 32 3.86 -2.43 -2.72
CA GLY A 32 4.24 -2.05 -1.37
C GLY A 32 3.25 -2.41 -0.28
N ASN A 33 3.73 -2.98 0.83
CA ASN A 33 2.89 -3.50 1.90
C ASN A 33 2.30 -2.40 2.79
N GLN A 34 2.69 -1.14 2.53
CA GLN A 34 2.40 -0.03 3.42
C GLN A 34 1.15 0.73 2.94
N PHE A 35 0.21 0.91 3.86
CA PHE A 35 -0.97 1.74 3.69
C PHE A 35 -0.64 3.22 3.98
N VAL A 36 -1.61 4.10 3.75
CA VAL A 36 -1.50 5.54 4.08
C VAL A 36 -1.00 5.71 5.52
N THR A 37 -0.08 6.66 5.73
CA THR A 37 0.68 6.96 6.95
C THR A 37 1.78 5.98 7.34
N GLY A 38 1.85 4.80 6.70
CA GLY A 38 2.94 3.83 6.90
C GLY A 38 4.29 4.40 6.47
N PRO A 39 5.41 4.04 7.13
CA PRO A 39 6.74 4.48 6.72
C PRO A 39 7.11 3.92 5.35
N CYS A 40 7.85 4.70 4.57
CA CYS A 40 8.35 4.33 3.26
C CYS A 40 9.69 5.02 2.97
N THR A 41 10.45 4.42 2.06
CA THR A 41 11.73 4.96 1.58
C THR A 41 11.68 5.31 0.10
N GLN A 42 10.71 4.77 -0.62
CA GLN A 42 10.49 4.99 -2.05
C GLN A 42 9.01 4.75 -2.39
N ASP A 43 8.54 5.28 -3.52
CA ASP A 43 7.13 5.23 -3.92
C ASP A 43 6.57 3.80 -4.04
N SER A 44 7.41 2.84 -4.43
CA SER A 44 7.00 1.44 -4.60
C SER A 44 6.71 0.70 -3.29
N ASP A 45 7.10 1.28 -2.14
CA ASP A 45 6.80 0.75 -0.80
C ASP A 45 5.33 1.00 -0.40
N CYS A 46 4.65 1.91 -1.10
CA CYS A 46 3.28 2.32 -0.82
C CYS A 46 2.28 1.71 -1.82
N GLN A 47 1.15 1.22 -1.34
CA GLN A 47 0.12 0.67 -2.24
C GLN A 47 -0.38 1.70 -3.27
N GLN A 48 -0.50 2.97 -2.86
CA GLN A 48 -0.95 4.05 -3.71
C GLN A 48 0.18 4.69 -4.54
N GLY A 49 1.39 4.13 -4.48
CA GLY A 49 2.54 4.55 -5.30
C GLY A 49 3.06 5.95 -4.99
N CYS A 50 2.83 6.46 -3.78
CA CYS A 50 3.32 7.76 -3.35
C CYS A 50 3.89 7.68 -1.94
N CYS A 51 5.20 7.86 -1.84
CA CYS A 51 5.93 8.07 -0.61
C CYS A 51 6.19 9.57 -0.46
N ALA A 52 5.53 10.20 0.51
CA ALA A 52 5.58 11.64 0.72
C ALA A 52 7.01 12.16 0.88
N PHE A 53 7.39 13.11 0.01
CA PHE A 53 8.75 13.59 -0.21
C PHE A 53 9.43 14.11 1.06
N ASN A 54 8.71 14.81 1.92
CA ASN A 54 9.26 15.40 3.13
C ASN A 54 9.12 14.52 4.37
N THR A 55 8.12 13.62 4.41
CA THR A 55 7.74 12.92 5.64
C THR A 55 8.12 11.44 5.64
N GLY A 56 8.41 10.85 4.47
CA GLY A 56 8.74 9.42 4.36
C GLY A 56 7.56 8.54 4.74
N LYS A 57 6.33 9.00 4.46
CA LYS A 57 5.10 8.30 4.77
C LYS A 57 4.28 8.08 3.51
N CYS A 58 3.63 6.93 3.42
CA CYS A 58 2.72 6.66 2.31
C CYS A 58 1.53 7.61 2.36
N ALA A 59 1.19 8.20 1.22
CA ALA A 59 0.07 9.12 1.08
C ALA A 59 -0.71 8.80 -0.19
N GLY A 60 -1.95 9.30 -0.26
CA GLY A 60 -2.69 9.27 -1.53
C GLY A 60 -2.07 10.25 -2.52
N PRO A 61 -1.94 9.88 -3.81
CA PRO A 61 -1.26 10.71 -4.80
C PRO A 61 -1.90 12.09 -4.91
N ALA A 62 -3.24 12.20 -4.95
CA ALA A 62 -3.92 13.50 -4.97
C ALA A 62 -3.55 14.37 -3.77
N ILE A 63 -3.61 13.80 -2.57
CA ILE A 63 -3.37 14.50 -1.30
C ILE A 63 -1.92 14.93 -1.17
N ALA A 64 -0.96 14.09 -1.58
CA ALA A 64 0.46 14.43 -1.53
C ALA A 64 0.82 15.59 -2.49
N GLN A 65 0.04 15.79 -3.55
CA GLN A 65 0.25 16.87 -4.52
C GLN A 65 -0.40 18.20 -4.12
N THR A 66 -1.43 18.21 -3.26
CA THR A 66 -2.15 19.46 -2.98
C THR A 66 -1.33 20.43 -2.13
N ARG A 67 -1.25 21.68 -2.59
CA ARG A 67 -0.75 22.83 -1.81
C ARG A 67 -1.86 23.47 -0.96
N ASP A 68 -3.11 23.18 -1.29
CA ASP A 68 -4.29 23.93 -0.83
C ASP A 68 -4.97 23.24 0.37
N GLY A 69 -4.31 23.33 1.52
CA GLY A 69 -4.96 23.67 2.79
C GLY A 69 -6.00 22.76 3.45
N ILE A 70 -6.42 21.61 2.89
CA ILE A 70 -7.41 20.72 3.58
C ILE A 70 -6.88 19.30 3.86
N ALA A 71 -5.65 18.98 3.45
CA ALA A 71 -4.88 17.89 4.05
C ALA A 71 -3.40 18.28 4.01
N GLN A 72 -2.78 18.23 5.19
CA GLN A 72 -1.36 18.45 5.51
C GLN A 72 -0.42 18.83 4.33
N THR A 73 -0.28 20.13 4.08
CA THR A 73 0.71 20.78 3.18
C THR A 73 2.17 20.60 3.63
N ARG A 74 2.54 19.42 4.14
CA ARG A 74 3.92 19.06 4.52
C ARG A 74 4.51 17.94 3.68
N ASP A 75 3.74 17.23 2.88
CA ASP A 75 4.27 16.05 2.18
C ASP A 75 5.20 16.40 1.01
N GLY A 76 5.01 17.57 0.37
CA GLY A 76 5.95 18.11 -0.62
C GLY A 76 5.97 17.37 -1.96
N GLY A 77 4.94 16.59 -2.28
CA GLY A 77 4.90 15.70 -3.44
C GLY A 77 5.30 14.25 -3.08
N CYS A 78 5.40 13.39 -4.10
CA CYS A 78 5.85 12.00 -3.95
C CYS A 78 7.36 11.88 -4.19
N GLY A 79 7.96 10.72 -3.89
CA GLY A 79 9.37 10.45 -4.16
C GLY A 79 10.33 10.77 -3.02
N PHE A 80 9.98 10.46 -1.77
CA PHE A 80 10.93 10.52 -0.64
C PHE A 80 12.29 9.90 -1.01
N GLY A 81 13.38 10.56 -0.60
CA GLY A 81 14.75 10.13 -0.90
C GLY A 81 15.27 10.51 -2.29
N ASN A 82 14.41 10.99 -3.20
CA ASN A 82 14.86 11.56 -4.48
C ASN A 82 15.42 12.98 -4.30
N ALA A 83 16.19 13.47 -5.27
CA ALA A 83 16.69 14.84 -5.27
C ALA A 83 15.57 15.90 -5.41
N GLN A 84 14.47 15.53 -6.07
CA GLN A 84 13.29 16.36 -6.29
C GLN A 84 12.02 15.51 -6.18
N PRO A 85 10.88 16.09 -5.78
CA PRO A 85 9.63 15.37 -5.74
C PRO A 85 9.16 14.98 -7.14
N ASN A 86 8.24 14.02 -7.21
CA ASN A 86 7.57 13.63 -8.44
C ASN A 86 6.04 13.61 -8.26
N CYS A 87 5.37 13.54 -9.40
CA CYS A 87 3.92 13.44 -9.50
C CYS A 87 3.49 12.35 -10.48
N ASN A 88 4.29 11.30 -10.67
CA ASN A 88 4.09 10.30 -11.73
C ASN A 88 2.72 9.61 -11.66
N VAL A 89 2.30 9.15 -10.47
CA VAL A 89 0.99 8.49 -10.29
C VAL A 89 -0.17 9.47 -10.43
N ALA A 90 -0.03 10.68 -9.87
CA ALA A 90 -1.04 11.73 -10.02
C ALA A 90 -1.23 12.12 -11.50
N ALA A 91 -0.14 12.27 -12.24
CA ALA A 91 -0.14 12.57 -13.66
C ALA A 91 -0.73 11.42 -14.50
N ALA A 92 -0.41 10.16 -14.18
CA ALA A 92 -1.00 8.98 -14.83
C ALA A 92 -2.53 8.91 -14.61
N LEU A 93 -3.01 9.35 -13.45
CA LEU A 93 -4.44 9.48 -13.14
C LEU A 93 -5.08 10.77 -13.66
N LYS A 94 -4.30 11.65 -14.31
CA LYS A 94 -4.73 12.97 -14.77
C LYS A 94 -5.35 13.83 -13.65
N LEU A 95 -4.85 13.66 -12.43
CA LEU A 95 -5.28 14.42 -11.26
C LEU A 95 -4.63 15.80 -11.25
N ASN A 96 -5.22 16.72 -10.46
CA ASN A 96 -4.78 18.10 -10.27
C ASN A 96 -3.25 18.23 -10.12
N THR A 97 -2.74 19.36 -10.63
CA THR A 97 -1.33 19.68 -10.91
C THR A 97 -0.31 19.23 -9.86
N CYS A 98 0.88 18.89 -10.34
CA CYS A 98 2.04 18.50 -9.52
C CYS A 98 2.41 19.53 -8.45
N ALA A 99 2.90 19.06 -7.30
CA ALA A 99 3.50 19.91 -6.30
C ALA A 99 4.63 20.80 -6.91
N PRO A 100 4.89 22.00 -6.36
CA PRO A 100 5.95 22.87 -6.86
C PRO A 100 7.31 22.17 -6.91
N GLY A 101 7.97 22.22 -8.08
CA GLY A 101 9.26 21.56 -8.30
C GLY A 101 9.15 20.05 -8.54
N ALA A 102 7.95 19.47 -8.56
CA ALA A 102 7.75 18.07 -8.91
C ALA A 102 7.67 17.87 -10.43
N SER A 103 8.15 16.72 -10.90
CA SER A 103 8.14 16.33 -12.31
C SER A 103 7.36 15.02 -12.54
N SER A 104 6.80 14.86 -13.75
CA SER A 104 6.10 13.65 -14.20
C SER A 104 6.86 12.98 -15.35
N SER A 105 8.03 12.42 -15.06
CA SER A 105 8.91 11.83 -16.05
C SER A 105 8.67 10.34 -16.33
N ASP A 106 7.86 9.66 -15.50
CA ASP A 106 7.72 8.19 -15.55
C ASP A 106 6.27 7.70 -15.55
N THR A 107 5.37 8.42 -16.23
CA THR A 107 3.94 8.04 -16.30
C THR A 107 3.68 6.71 -17.00
N SER A 108 4.62 6.25 -17.82
CA SER A 108 4.50 5.00 -18.58
C SER A 108 5.10 3.78 -17.87
N SER A 109 5.78 3.91 -16.72
CA SER A 109 6.33 2.72 -16.07
C SER A 109 5.22 1.77 -15.61
N PRO A 110 5.43 0.44 -15.73
CA PRO A 110 4.49 -0.55 -15.20
C PRO A 110 4.20 -0.39 -13.70
N GLN A 111 5.13 0.21 -12.97
CA GLN A 111 5.02 0.53 -11.56
C GLN A 111 3.99 1.64 -11.36
N VAL A 112 4.16 2.76 -12.06
CA VAL A 112 3.26 3.91 -11.99
C VAL A 112 1.88 3.58 -12.53
N GLN A 113 1.77 2.93 -13.70
CA GLN A 113 0.47 2.60 -14.30
C GLN A 113 -0.40 1.71 -13.41
N ALA A 114 0.20 0.77 -12.69
CA ALA A 114 -0.56 -0.11 -11.81
C ALA A 114 -0.86 0.50 -10.44
N ALA A 115 -0.03 1.41 -9.93
CA ALA A 115 -0.40 2.24 -8.78
C ALA A 115 -1.60 3.15 -9.16
N ALA A 116 -1.54 3.76 -10.34
CA ALA A 116 -2.64 4.54 -10.89
C ALA A 116 -3.91 3.67 -11.04
N LYS A 117 -3.81 2.46 -11.62
CA LYS A 117 -4.94 1.53 -11.70
C LYS A 117 -5.52 1.16 -10.33
N PHE A 118 -4.67 0.94 -9.33
CA PHE A 118 -5.11 0.61 -7.99
C PHE A 118 -5.90 1.76 -7.35
N VAL A 119 -5.33 2.97 -7.36
CA VAL A 119 -5.99 4.18 -6.85
C VAL A 119 -7.28 4.44 -7.64
N SER A 120 -7.28 4.21 -8.95
CA SER A 120 -8.46 4.32 -9.80
C SER A 120 -9.61 3.42 -9.37
N ASN A 121 -9.31 2.16 -9.01
CA ASN A 121 -10.31 1.25 -8.50
C ASN A 121 -10.82 1.64 -7.10
N LEU A 122 -9.96 2.22 -6.25
CA LEU A 122 -10.35 2.68 -4.92
C LEU A 122 -11.27 3.91 -4.99
N ASP A 123 -10.91 4.88 -5.81
CA ASP A 123 -11.57 6.19 -5.86
C ASP A 123 -12.67 6.25 -6.94
N GLY A 124 -12.84 5.19 -7.73
CA GLY A 124 -13.82 5.14 -8.83
C GLY A 124 -13.51 6.11 -9.96
N ILE A 125 -12.26 6.56 -10.09
CA ILE A 125 -11.83 7.49 -11.15
C ILE A 125 -11.50 6.73 -12.44
N PRO A 126 -11.92 7.22 -13.62
CA PRO A 126 -11.53 6.59 -14.89
C PRO A 126 -10.01 6.61 -15.09
N PHE A 127 -9.42 5.45 -15.34
CA PHE A 127 -8.01 5.33 -15.70
C PHE A 127 -7.85 4.71 -17.08
N THR A 128 -7.11 5.40 -17.93
CA THR A 128 -6.65 4.90 -19.22
C THR A 128 -5.13 4.84 -19.14
N PRO A 129 -4.52 3.63 -19.21
CA PRO A 129 -3.07 3.50 -19.23
C PRO A 129 -2.43 4.35 -20.34
N ALA A 130 -1.24 4.89 -20.05
CA ALA A 130 -0.43 5.66 -20.99
C ALA A 130 0.24 4.77 -22.03
#